data_AF-A0A641S3L3-F1
#
_entry.id   AF-A0A641S3L3-F1
#
_cell.length_a   1.000
_cell.length_b   1.000
_cell.length_c   1.000
_cell.angle_alpha   90.00
_cell.angle_beta   90.00
_cell.angle_gamma   90.00
#
_symmetry.space_group_name_H-M   'P 1'
#
loop_
_entity.id
_entity.type
_entity.pdbx_description
1 polymer ?
#
loop_
_entity_poly.entity_id
_entity_poly.type
_entity_poly.pdbx_seq_one_letter_code
_entity_poly.pdbx_strand_id
1 'polypeptide(L)'
;MKKIVFCLLLLTFSFRLAAQIDYLEPVKPFSTYTGELGEYYRSVFSLLNTGFQKQPYARFAAIPSFSPEYAMSVEKRNGRYALVSNTLSRTYWQAEKGTVTVDTKSVVISASLYQSLEAIFRLVTEQVQDLDGSTAGLDGIVYFFSSTDAKGKEQMGRKWSPEKGTLMERLVLVCQSAYMLSRGENI
;
A
#
# COMPACT_ATOMS: atom_id res chain seq x y z
N MET A 1 0.97 -20.65 20.67
CA MET A 1 0.83 -20.83 19.20
C MET A 1 1.00 -19.53 18.41
N LYS A 2 0.27 -18.44 18.69
CA LYS A 2 0.39 -17.15 17.95
C LYS A 2 1.82 -16.54 17.92
N LYS A 3 2.59 -16.66 19.01
CA LYS A 3 3.97 -16.14 19.09
C LYS A 3 4.97 -16.92 18.21
N ILE A 4 4.77 -18.23 18.05
CA ILE A 4 5.66 -19.09 17.25
C ILE A 4 5.45 -18.84 15.75
N VAL A 5 4.19 -18.65 15.32
CA VAL A 5 3.86 -18.29 13.93
C VAL A 5 4.42 -16.91 13.56
N PHE A 6 4.37 -15.94 14.48
CA PHE A 6 4.95 -14.60 14.28
C PHE A 6 6.49 -14.65 14.17
N CYS A 7 7.15 -15.44 15.03
CA CYS A 7 8.59 -15.66 14.93
C CYS A 7 8.98 -16.38 13.62
N LEU A 8 8.19 -17.34 13.14
CA LEU A 8 8.45 -18.01 11.87
C LEU A 8 8.30 -17.06 10.67
N LEU A 9 7.27 -16.21 10.66
CA LEU A 9 7.07 -15.18 9.63
C LEU A 9 8.24 -14.17 9.57
N LEU A 10 8.75 -13.75 10.73
CA LEU A 10 9.95 -12.92 10.84
C LEU A 10 11.20 -13.66 10.34
N LEU A 11 11.36 -14.94 10.69
CA LEU A 11 12.51 -15.75 10.28
C LEU A 11 12.57 -15.95 8.76
N THR A 12 11.42 -16.13 8.10
CA THR A 12 11.35 -16.26 6.63
C THR A 12 11.70 -14.97 5.91
N PHE A 13 11.62 -13.81 6.57
CA PHE A 13 12.07 -12.54 6.00
C PHE A 13 13.60 -12.37 6.06
N SER A 14 14.28 -13.11 6.94
CA SER A 14 15.72 -12.99 7.20
C SER A 14 16.61 -13.78 6.23
N PHE A 15 16.07 -14.76 5.51
CA PHE A 15 16.82 -15.55 4.55
C PHE A 15 16.60 -15.02 3.14
N ARG A 16 17.54 -14.22 2.62
CA ARG A 16 17.52 -13.76 1.23
C ARG A 16 18.45 -14.59 0.36
N LEU A 17 17.89 -15.27 -0.64
CA LEU A 17 18.64 -15.68 -1.84
C LEU A 17 18.72 -14.47 -2.78
N ALA A 18 19.93 -14.05 -3.13
CA ALA A 18 20.25 -12.81 -3.83
C ALA A 18 19.83 -12.75 -5.32
N ALA A 19 18.86 -13.56 -5.75
CA ALA A 19 18.39 -13.62 -7.14
C ALA A 19 16.88 -13.37 -7.31
N GLN A 20 16.12 -13.21 -6.22
CA GLN A 20 14.67 -13.01 -6.29
C GLN A 20 14.34 -11.52 -6.12
N ILE A 21 13.53 -10.96 -7.05
CA ILE A 21 13.04 -9.57 -7.00
C ILE A 21 11.94 -9.46 -5.92
N ASP A 22 12.27 -9.80 -4.68
CA ASP A 22 11.37 -9.89 -3.53
C ASP A 22 11.58 -8.70 -2.58
N TYR A 23 11.52 -7.50 -3.14
CA TYR A 23 11.71 -6.23 -2.44
C TYR A 23 10.82 -5.15 -3.04
N LEU A 24 10.65 -4.05 -2.28
CA LEU A 24 10.00 -2.82 -2.74
C LEU A 24 11.02 -1.92 -3.44
N GLU A 25 10.65 -1.40 -4.59
CA GLU A 25 11.40 -0.38 -5.32
C GLU A 25 11.16 1.01 -4.70
N PRO A 26 12.13 1.93 -4.78
CA PRO A 26 11.90 3.31 -4.36
C PRO A 26 10.86 3.98 -5.24
N VAL A 27 10.07 4.87 -4.64
CA VAL A 27 9.17 5.72 -5.40
C VAL A 27 9.84 7.07 -5.67
N LYS A 28 9.96 7.41 -6.96
CA LYS A 28 10.37 8.75 -7.36
C LYS A 28 9.31 9.76 -6.93
N PRO A 29 9.70 10.96 -6.45
CA PRO A 29 8.73 11.97 -6.06
C PRO A 29 7.73 12.25 -7.19
N PHE A 30 6.44 12.36 -6.89
CA PHE A 30 5.43 12.54 -7.96
C PHE A 30 5.61 13.85 -8.75
N SER A 31 6.37 14.80 -8.22
CA SER A 31 6.80 16.01 -8.91
C SER A 31 7.80 15.77 -10.04
N THR A 32 8.52 14.64 -10.04
CA THR A 32 9.48 14.33 -11.13
C THR A 32 8.80 13.86 -12.41
N TYR A 33 7.54 13.43 -12.33
CA TYR A 33 6.75 13.08 -13.51
C TYR A 33 6.16 14.35 -14.13
N THR A 34 6.38 14.50 -15.44
CA THR A 34 5.90 15.63 -16.25
C THR A 34 4.65 15.24 -17.05
N GLY A 35 3.96 16.25 -17.60
CA GLY A 35 2.79 16.06 -18.44
C GLY A 35 1.62 15.36 -17.74
N GLU A 36 0.83 14.64 -18.53
CA GLU A 36 -0.38 13.94 -18.09
C GLU A 36 -0.09 12.88 -17.03
N LEU A 37 1.04 12.18 -17.13
CA LEU A 37 1.41 11.15 -16.17
C LEU A 37 1.67 11.74 -14.77
N GLY A 38 2.32 12.91 -14.70
CA GLY A 38 2.50 13.61 -13.44
C GLY A 38 1.20 14.12 -12.85
N GLU A 39 0.31 14.66 -13.69
CA GLU A 39 -1.02 15.09 -13.25
C GLU A 39 -1.85 13.91 -12.74
N TYR A 40 -1.79 12.78 -13.43
CA TYR A 40 -2.44 11.52 -13.06
C TYR A 40 -2.04 11.10 -11.64
N TYR A 41 -0.74 10.90 -11.39
CA TYR A 41 -0.29 10.46 -10.06
C TYR A 41 -0.66 11.45 -8.96
N ARG A 42 -0.47 12.76 -9.18
CA ARG A 42 -0.82 13.78 -8.18
C ARG A 42 -2.31 13.77 -7.86
N SER A 43 -3.15 13.65 -8.87
CA SER A 43 -4.61 13.66 -8.71
C SER A 43 -5.13 12.38 -8.06
N VAL A 44 -4.65 11.21 -8.51
CA VAL A 44 -5.00 9.90 -7.94
C VAL A 44 -4.60 9.85 -6.46
N PHE A 45 -3.35 10.17 -6.13
CA PHE A 45 -2.91 10.15 -4.72
C PHE A 45 -3.60 11.22 -3.88
N SER A 46 -3.93 12.39 -4.44
CA SER A 46 -4.72 13.38 -3.72
C SER A 46 -6.11 12.85 -3.37
N LEU A 47 -6.79 12.20 -4.32
CA LEU A 47 -8.11 11.61 -4.10
C LEU A 47 -8.04 10.43 -3.14
N LEU A 48 -7.13 9.48 -3.37
CA LEU A 48 -6.95 8.30 -2.54
C LEU A 48 -6.57 8.62 -1.10
N ASN A 49 -5.86 9.72 -0.84
CA ASN A 49 -5.48 10.13 0.51
C ASN A 49 -6.53 11.00 1.22
N THR A 50 -7.70 11.23 0.59
CA THR A 50 -8.76 12.06 1.17
C THR A 50 -9.18 11.55 2.55
N GLY A 51 -9.08 12.42 3.55
CA GLY A 51 -9.47 12.12 4.93
C GLY A 51 -8.54 11.16 5.68
N PHE A 52 -7.43 10.70 5.11
CA PHE A 52 -6.40 9.97 5.85
C PHE A 52 -5.53 10.91 6.71
N GLN A 53 -4.86 10.38 7.73
CA GLN A 53 -3.85 11.15 8.48
C GLN A 53 -2.72 11.62 7.56
N LYS A 54 -2.13 12.79 7.82
CA LYS A 54 -1.06 13.30 6.95
C LYS A 54 0.15 12.38 6.94
N GLN A 55 0.64 12.00 8.13
CA GLN A 55 1.74 11.05 8.28
C GLN A 55 1.18 9.62 8.23
N PRO A 56 1.60 8.78 7.28
CA PRO A 56 1.11 7.41 7.19
C PRO A 56 1.67 6.56 8.33
N TYR A 57 0.80 5.91 9.11
CA TYR A 57 1.20 4.90 10.08
C TYR A 57 1.49 3.57 9.35
N ALA A 58 0.53 3.11 8.55
CA ALA A 58 0.67 2.05 7.55
C ALA A 58 -0.38 2.29 6.46
N ARG A 59 0.05 2.61 5.23
CA ARG A 59 -0.85 2.95 4.14
C ARG A 59 -0.47 2.26 2.83
N PHE A 60 -1.47 1.62 2.25
CA PHE A 60 -1.45 0.88 1.01
C PHE A 60 -2.23 1.62 -0.07
N ALA A 61 -1.72 1.63 -1.29
CA ALA A 61 -2.49 2.02 -2.46
C ALA A 61 -2.26 1.01 -3.59
N ALA A 62 -3.30 0.76 -4.37
CA ALA A 62 -3.27 -0.06 -5.57
C ALA A 62 -3.72 0.79 -6.75
N ILE A 63 -2.92 0.76 -7.81
CA ILE A 63 -3.19 1.42 -9.09
C ILE A 63 -3.27 0.33 -10.17
N PRO A 64 -4.48 -0.22 -10.41
CA PRO A 64 -4.71 -1.19 -11.46
C PRO A 64 -4.77 -0.52 -12.84
N SER A 65 -4.38 -1.24 -13.90
CA SER A 65 -4.48 -0.73 -15.27
C SER A 65 -5.92 -0.51 -15.75
N PHE A 66 -6.88 -1.33 -15.30
CA PHE A 66 -8.22 -1.43 -15.92
C PHE A 66 -9.37 -1.42 -14.91
N SER A 67 -9.11 -1.12 -13.64
CA SER A 67 -10.14 -1.01 -12.62
C SER A 67 -9.86 0.16 -11.69
N PRO A 68 -10.88 0.67 -10.98
CA PRO A 68 -10.71 1.88 -10.18
C PRO A 68 -9.62 1.73 -9.13
N GLU A 69 -8.83 2.77 -8.98
CA GLU A 69 -7.75 2.86 -8.02
C GLU A 69 -8.32 2.88 -6.59
N TYR A 70 -7.58 2.30 -5.64
CA TYR A 70 -8.02 2.23 -4.26
C TYR A 70 -6.86 2.29 -3.29
N ALA A 71 -7.16 2.68 -2.05
CA ALA A 71 -6.20 2.78 -0.97
C ALA A 71 -6.81 2.35 0.36
N MET A 72 -5.93 1.98 1.29
CA MET A 72 -6.27 1.65 2.66
C MET A 72 -5.22 2.23 3.60
N SER A 73 -5.67 2.85 4.69
CA SER A 73 -4.83 3.41 5.73
C SER A 73 -5.22 2.81 7.09
N VAL A 74 -4.21 2.43 7.86
CA VAL A 74 -4.34 2.03 9.27
C VAL A 74 -4.29 3.29 10.11
N GLU A 75 -5.36 3.58 10.84
CA GLU A 75 -5.60 4.90 11.43
C GLU A 75 -6.01 4.77 12.90
N LYS A 76 -5.62 5.75 13.72
CA LYS A 76 -6.19 5.94 15.06
C LYS A 76 -7.14 7.12 15.03
N ARG A 77 -8.44 6.86 15.14
CA ARG A 77 -9.51 7.87 15.09
C ARG A 77 -10.32 7.84 16.38
N ASN A 78 -10.42 8.99 17.06
CA ASN A 78 -11.20 9.15 18.29
C ASN A 78 -10.87 8.06 19.34
N GLY A 79 -9.58 7.75 19.52
CA GLY A 79 -9.11 6.72 20.45
C GLY A 79 -9.29 5.27 19.99
N ARG A 80 -9.96 5.02 18.86
CA ARG A 80 -10.14 3.67 18.30
C ARG A 80 -9.21 3.43 17.12
N TYR A 81 -8.77 2.18 16.97
CA TYR A 81 -8.01 1.73 15.82
C TYR A 81 -8.95 1.35 14.70
N ALA A 82 -8.67 1.79 13.48
CA ALA A 82 -9.52 1.54 12.33
C ALA A 82 -8.69 1.28 11.08
N LEU A 83 -9.26 0.47 10.18
CA LEU A 83 -8.90 0.54 8.76
C LEU A 83 -9.83 1.53 8.10
N VAL A 84 -9.28 2.35 7.21
CA VAL A 84 -10.05 3.30 6.42
C VAL A 84 -9.63 3.08 4.98
N SER A 85 -10.59 2.84 4.09
CA SER A 85 -10.34 2.68 2.67
C SER A 85 -11.01 3.75 1.86
N ASN A 86 -10.38 4.07 0.73
CA ASN A 86 -10.88 4.95 -0.29
C ASN A 86 -10.83 4.21 -1.61
N THR A 87 -11.93 4.21 -2.35
CA THR A 87 -12.03 3.60 -3.69
C THR A 87 -12.52 4.67 -4.65
N LEU A 88 -11.83 4.86 -5.77
CA LEU A 88 -12.32 5.77 -6.80
C LEU A 88 -13.57 5.18 -7.46
N SER A 89 -14.52 6.03 -7.83
CA SER A 89 -15.77 5.62 -8.48
C SER A 89 -15.60 5.03 -9.88
N ARG A 90 -14.47 5.31 -10.53
CA ARG A 90 -14.07 4.86 -11.87
C ARG A 90 -12.56 5.03 -12.03
N THR A 91 -11.96 4.40 -13.04
CA THR A 91 -10.55 4.59 -13.40
C THR A 91 -10.25 6.06 -13.67
N TYR A 92 -9.29 6.65 -12.96
CA TYR A 92 -9.02 8.08 -13.13
C TYR A 92 -8.51 8.41 -14.54
N TRP A 93 -7.71 7.53 -15.13
CA TRP A 93 -7.12 7.72 -16.47
C TRP A 93 -8.17 7.90 -17.57
N GLN A 94 -9.31 7.24 -17.47
CA GLN A 94 -10.37 7.27 -18.49
C GLN A 94 -11.50 8.26 -18.15
N ALA A 95 -11.47 8.84 -16.95
CA ALA A 95 -12.53 9.71 -16.48
C ALA A 95 -12.34 11.15 -16.94
N GLU A 96 -13.45 11.85 -17.14
CA GLU A 96 -13.41 13.30 -17.26
C GLU A 96 -12.92 13.91 -15.94
N LYS A 97 -11.97 14.83 -16.04
CA LYS A 97 -11.35 15.48 -14.87
C LYS A 97 -12.42 16.14 -14.00
N GLY A 98 -12.32 15.94 -12.69
CA GLY A 98 -13.27 16.49 -11.71
C GLY A 98 -14.56 15.68 -11.52
N THR A 99 -14.81 14.65 -12.31
CA THR A 99 -16.00 13.78 -12.15
C THR A 99 -15.78 12.58 -11.23
N VAL A 100 -14.52 12.26 -10.91
CA VAL A 100 -14.16 11.12 -10.08
C VAL A 100 -14.42 11.43 -8.61
N THR A 101 -15.36 10.70 -8.01
CA THR A 101 -15.62 10.73 -6.57
C THR A 101 -14.91 9.60 -5.83
N VAL A 102 -14.79 9.74 -4.50
CA VAL A 102 -14.17 8.76 -3.61
C VAL A 102 -15.24 8.12 -2.72
N ASP A 103 -15.34 6.79 -2.72
CA ASP A 103 -16.12 6.02 -1.74
C ASP A 103 -15.22 5.66 -0.56
N THR A 104 -15.52 6.23 0.61
CA THR A 104 -14.77 5.99 1.85
C THR A 104 -15.50 4.99 2.73
N LYS A 105 -14.81 3.93 3.15
CA LYS A 105 -15.30 2.97 4.15
C LYS A 105 -14.35 2.89 5.34
N SER A 106 -14.86 2.44 6.48
CA SER A 106 -14.04 2.22 7.66
C SER A 106 -14.61 1.15 8.57
N VAL A 107 -13.71 0.40 9.19
CA VAL A 107 -14.04 -0.61 10.20
C VAL A 107 -13.12 -0.46 11.40
N VAL A 108 -13.65 -0.64 12.59
CA VAL A 108 -12.85 -0.69 13.82
C VAL A 108 -12.13 -2.03 13.87
N ILE A 109 -10.84 -2.00 14.23
CA ILE A 109 -9.99 -3.18 14.36
C ILE A 109 -9.40 -3.31 15.76
N SER A 110 -8.89 -4.50 16.06
CA SER A 110 -8.19 -4.76 17.32
C SER A 110 -6.83 -4.05 17.37
N ALA A 111 -6.37 -3.78 18.59
CA ALA A 111 -5.03 -3.24 18.83
C ALA A 111 -3.93 -4.15 18.27
N SER A 112 -4.13 -5.47 18.31
CA SER A 112 -3.15 -6.43 17.78
C SER A 112 -3.03 -6.34 16.27
N LEU A 113 -4.14 -6.17 15.54
CA LEU A 113 -4.10 -6.02 14.08
C LEU A 113 -3.47 -4.69 13.69
N TYR A 114 -3.83 -3.62 14.39
CA TYR A 114 -3.25 -2.28 14.23
C TYR A 114 -1.71 -2.31 14.34
N GLN A 115 -1.18 -2.89 15.42
CA GLN A 115 0.27 -3.02 15.64
C GLN A 115 0.94 -3.98 14.65
N SER A 116 0.26 -5.05 14.24
CA SER A 116 0.82 -6.02 13.29
C SER A 116 1.00 -5.41 11.90
N LEU A 117 0.04 -4.61 11.46
CA LEU A 117 0.14 -3.89 10.18
C LEU A 117 1.25 -2.85 10.23
N GLU A 118 1.39 -2.08 11.32
CA GLU A 118 2.54 -1.18 11.49
C GLU A 118 3.87 -1.91 11.37
N ALA A 119 4.01 -3.02 12.10
CA ALA A 119 5.26 -3.77 12.14
C ALA A 119 5.66 -4.26 10.73
N ILE A 120 4.69 -4.77 9.96
CA ILE A 120 4.91 -5.20 8.58
C ILE A 120 5.28 -4.00 7.71
N PHE A 121 4.52 -2.91 7.75
CA PHE A 121 4.74 -1.75 6.88
C PHE A 121 6.09 -1.10 7.14
N ARG A 122 6.46 -0.88 8.40
CA ARG A 122 7.76 -0.34 8.77
C ARG A 122 8.90 -1.25 8.31
N LEU A 123 8.75 -2.56 8.52
CA LEU A 123 9.76 -3.54 8.09
C LEU A 123 9.97 -3.54 6.57
N VAL A 124 8.90 -3.45 5.77
CA VAL A 124 9.02 -3.50 4.30
C VAL A 124 9.48 -2.16 3.71
N THR A 125 9.07 -1.02 4.27
CA THR A 125 9.48 0.30 3.77
C THR A 125 10.91 0.67 4.19
N GLU A 126 11.41 0.18 5.32
CA GLU A 126 12.83 0.30 5.71
C GLU A 126 13.75 -0.51 4.78
N GLN A 127 13.23 -1.53 4.12
CA GLN A 127 13.96 -2.41 3.20
C GLN A 127 13.78 -2.05 1.72
N VAL A 128 13.26 -0.86 1.42
CA VAL A 128 13.19 -0.34 0.04
C VAL A 128 14.60 -0.27 -0.54
N GLN A 129 14.76 -0.84 -1.74
CA GLN A 129 16.06 -0.95 -2.40
C GLN A 129 15.94 -0.56 -3.86
N ASP A 130 16.91 0.24 -4.31
CA ASP A 130 17.10 0.57 -5.72
C ASP A 130 18.12 -0.41 -6.30
N LEU A 131 17.64 -1.53 -6.82
CA LEU A 131 18.45 -2.44 -7.63
C LEU A 131 18.03 -2.16 -9.07
N ASP A 132 19.01 -1.96 -9.97
CA ASP A 132 18.92 -1.34 -11.32
C ASP A 132 17.94 -1.97 -12.36
N GLY A 133 16.89 -2.67 -11.94
CA GLY A 133 15.80 -3.14 -12.77
C GLY A 133 14.46 -2.70 -12.21
N SER A 134 13.84 -1.68 -12.82
CA SER A 134 12.42 -1.43 -12.58
C SER A 134 11.62 -2.56 -13.23
N THR A 135 10.91 -3.31 -12.40
CA THR A 135 9.95 -4.32 -12.84
C THR A 135 8.66 -3.63 -13.27
N ALA A 136 8.68 -2.91 -14.39
CA ALA A 136 7.47 -2.36 -14.98
C ALA A 136 7.06 -3.21 -16.19
N GLY A 137 5.85 -3.77 -16.16
CA GLY A 137 5.23 -4.36 -17.35
C GLY A 137 4.13 -3.47 -17.92
N LEU A 138 3.50 -3.95 -19.00
CA LEU A 138 2.50 -3.20 -19.75
C LEU A 138 1.12 -3.16 -19.08
N ASP A 139 0.81 -4.17 -18.28
CA ASP A 139 -0.47 -4.36 -17.60
C ASP A 139 -0.29 -4.71 -16.11
N GLY A 140 -1.38 -4.93 -15.39
CA GLY A 140 -1.35 -5.37 -13.99
C GLY A 140 -1.60 -4.25 -12.99
N ILE A 141 -0.98 -4.35 -11.81
CA ILE A 141 -1.28 -3.47 -10.69
C ILE A 141 0.03 -3.00 -10.07
N VAL A 142 0.17 -1.68 -9.93
CA VAL A 142 1.25 -1.09 -9.12
C VAL A 142 0.72 -0.88 -7.72
N TYR A 143 1.39 -1.50 -6.75
CA TYR A 143 1.11 -1.37 -5.34
C TYR A 143 2.11 -0.40 -4.71
N PHE A 144 1.62 0.44 -3.80
CA PHE A 144 2.40 1.40 -3.04
C PHE A 144 2.22 1.13 -1.55
N PHE A 145 3.32 1.21 -0.81
CA PHE A 145 3.37 0.97 0.62
C PHE A 145 4.08 2.14 1.27
N SER A 146 3.44 2.78 2.24
CA SER A 146 3.96 3.95 2.93
C SER A 146 3.82 3.82 4.44
N SER A 147 4.85 4.27 5.14
CA SER A 147 4.85 4.39 6.60
C SER A 147 5.78 5.51 7.03
N THR A 148 5.64 5.95 8.27
CA THR A 148 6.51 6.95 8.89
C THR A 148 7.55 6.22 9.73
N ASP A 149 8.83 6.54 9.52
CA ASP A 149 9.92 5.97 10.32
C ASP A 149 9.97 6.56 11.74
N ALA A 150 10.84 5.99 12.59
CA ALA A 150 11.01 6.45 13.97
C ALA A 150 11.50 7.91 14.11
N LYS A 151 12.01 8.52 13.03
CA LYS A 151 12.46 9.91 12.97
C LYS A 151 11.37 10.85 12.40
N GLY A 152 10.18 10.34 12.10
CA GLY A 152 9.09 11.11 11.52
C GLY A 152 9.19 11.32 10.01
N LYS A 153 10.10 10.62 9.33
CA LYS A 153 10.24 10.70 7.86
C LYS A 153 9.34 9.68 7.19
N GLU A 154 8.56 10.13 6.22
CA GLU A 154 7.78 9.25 5.35
C GLU A 154 8.69 8.44 4.44
N GLN A 155 8.46 7.14 4.42
CA GLN A 155 9.12 6.17 3.55
C GLN A 155 8.06 5.55 2.66
N MET A 156 8.34 5.47 1.36
CA MET A 156 7.42 4.88 0.38
C MET A 156 8.15 3.95 -0.57
N GLY A 157 7.63 2.74 -0.70
CA GLY A 157 8.06 1.74 -1.65
C GLY A 157 6.93 1.35 -2.59
N ARG A 158 7.28 0.82 -3.76
CA ARG A 158 6.31 0.28 -4.71
C ARG A 158 6.67 -1.12 -5.17
N LYS A 159 5.67 -1.85 -5.63
CA LYS A 159 5.84 -3.13 -6.32
C LYS A 159 4.82 -3.27 -7.42
N TRP A 160 5.27 -3.62 -8.61
CA TRP A 160 4.38 -4.01 -9.70
C TRP A 160 4.15 -5.53 -9.66
N SER A 161 2.88 -5.93 -9.70
CA SER A 161 2.39 -7.30 -9.93
C SER A 161 3.36 -8.42 -9.49
N PRO A 162 3.61 -8.59 -8.17
CA PRO A 162 4.61 -9.53 -7.70
C PRO A 162 4.28 -10.97 -8.11
N GLU A 163 5.32 -11.75 -8.39
CA GLU A 163 5.18 -13.16 -8.78
C GLU A 163 4.55 -14.00 -7.67
N LYS A 164 3.74 -15.01 -8.04
CA LYS A 164 3.06 -15.89 -7.09
C LYS A 164 4.06 -16.62 -6.20
N GLY A 165 3.75 -16.71 -4.91
CA GLY A 165 4.59 -17.40 -3.93
C GLY A 165 5.72 -16.55 -3.34
N THR A 166 5.98 -15.35 -3.87
CA THR A 166 6.94 -14.39 -3.31
C THR A 166 6.45 -13.77 -1.99
N LEU A 167 7.36 -13.22 -1.17
CA LEU A 167 6.96 -12.46 0.02
C LEU A 167 6.17 -11.20 -0.35
N MET A 168 6.52 -10.55 -1.46
CA MET A 168 5.80 -9.38 -1.97
C MET A 168 4.36 -9.73 -2.39
N GLU A 169 4.11 -10.90 -2.99
CA GLU A 169 2.75 -11.34 -3.28
C GLU A 169 1.96 -11.58 -1.99
N ARG A 170 2.56 -12.24 -0.99
CA ARG A 170 1.91 -12.42 0.33
C ARG A 170 1.62 -11.08 1.01
N LEU A 171 2.53 -10.11 0.92
CA LEU A 171 2.33 -8.75 1.43
C LEU A 171 1.12 -8.07 0.76
N VAL A 172 1.02 -8.16 -0.56
CA VAL A 172 -0.12 -7.65 -1.32
C VAL A 172 -1.42 -8.33 -0.89
N LEU A 173 -1.44 -9.65 -0.76
CA LEU A 173 -2.63 -10.41 -0.33
C LEU A 173 -3.10 -9.99 1.08
N VAL A 174 -2.17 -9.75 2.01
CA VAL A 174 -2.49 -9.22 3.34
C VAL A 174 -3.14 -7.83 3.23
N CYS A 175 -2.60 -6.95 2.39
CA CYS A 175 -3.12 -5.59 2.22
C CYS A 175 -4.47 -5.56 1.51
N GLN A 176 -4.67 -6.42 0.51
CA GLN A 176 -5.96 -6.61 -0.16
C GLN A 176 -7.00 -7.15 0.82
N SER A 177 -6.65 -8.16 1.63
CA SER A 177 -7.54 -8.69 2.67
C SER A 177 -7.93 -7.61 3.69
N ALA A 178 -6.99 -6.77 4.12
CA ALA A 178 -7.26 -5.64 5.00
C ALA A 178 -8.15 -4.57 4.33
N TYR A 179 -7.96 -4.31 3.03
CA TYR A 179 -8.86 -3.45 2.26
C TYR A 179 -10.28 -4.03 2.18
N MET A 180 -10.45 -5.31 1.85
CA MET A 180 -11.76 -5.98 1.82
C MET A 180 -12.45 -5.93 3.19
N LEU A 181 -11.69 -6.22 4.27
CA LEU A 181 -12.17 -6.10 5.65
C LEU A 181 -12.70 -4.69 5.96
N SER A 182 -11.98 -3.64 5.51
CA SER A 182 -12.38 -2.25 5.75
C SER A 182 -13.70 -1.86 5.09
N ARG A 183 -14.12 -2.62 4.07
CA ARG A 183 -15.36 -2.44 3.33
C ARG A 183 -16.50 -3.32 3.87
N GLY A 184 -16.22 -4.17 4.86
CA GLY A 184 -17.19 -5.14 5.40
C GLY A 184 -17.39 -6.37 4.51
N GLU A 185 -16.44 -6.64 3.62
CA GLU A 185 -16.47 -7.79 2.71
C GLU A 185 -15.84 -9.02 3.40
N ASN A 186 -16.25 -10.22 2.99
CA ASN A 186 -15.69 -11.47 3.51
C ASN A 186 -14.24 -11.65 3.03
N ILE A 187 -13.38 -12.16 3.91
CA ILE A 187 -11.96 -12.47 3.65
C ILE A 187 -11.80 -13.96 3.41
#